data_AF-A0A7X5WSI3-F1
#
_entry.id   AF-A0A7X5WSI3-F1
#
_cell.length_a   1.000
_cell.length_b   1.000
_cell.length_c   1.000
_cell.angle_alpha   90.00
_cell.angle_beta   90.00
_cell.angle_gamma   90.00
#
_symmetry.space_group_name_H-M   'P 1'
#
loop_
_entity.id
_entity.type
_entity.pdbx_description
1 polymer ?
#
loop_
_entity_poly.entity_id
_entity_poly.type
_entity_poly.pdbx_seq_one_letter_code
_entity_poly.pdbx_strand_id
1 'polypeptide(L)' 'LVPGRHEASTTPGDLSAWPPIRRLGPEGRYHLEERIAAGGAATVWRAYDEQLDRSVAIKILHP' A
#
# COMPACT_ATOMS: atom_id res chain seq x y z
N LEU A 1 -15.68 2.91 -33.45
CA LEU A 1 -14.36 3.38 -32.93
C LEU A 1 -14.57 3.63 -31.43
N VAL A 2 -14.01 2.79 -30.55
CA VAL A 2 -14.07 3.01 -29.10
C VAL A 2 -12.84 3.84 -28.74
N PRO A 3 -12.94 5.12 -28.35
CA PRO A 3 -11.80 5.84 -27.85
C PRO A 3 -11.70 5.62 -26.34
N GLY A 4 -10.47 5.42 -25.87
CA GLY A 4 -10.08 5.70 -24.49
C GLY A 4 -10.30 4.54 -23.52
N ARG A 5 -9.31 3.65 -23.46
CA ARG A 5 -9.00 2.87 -22.26
C ARG A 5 -8.97 3.84 -21.09
N HIS A 6 -9.77 3.62 -20.05
CA HIS A 6 -9.69 4.36 -18.80
C HIS A 6 -8.33 4.06 -18.18
N GLU A 7 -7.32 4.84 -18.53
CA GLU A 7 -6.11 4.95 -17.74
C GLU A 7 -6.58 5.44 -16.38
N ALA A 8 -6.42 4.56 -15.37
CA ALA A 8 -6.78 4.84 -14.00
C ALA A 8 -6.20 6.19 -13.62
N SER A 9 -7.07 7.21 -13.57
CA SER A 9 -6.70 8.54 -13.12
C SER A 9 -6.34 8.37 -11.67
N THR A 10 -5.05 8.24 -11.38
CA THR A 10 -4.54 8.37 -10.02
C THR A 10 -4.70 9.84 -9.69
N THR A 11 -5.90 10.21 -9.21
CA THR A 11 -6.14 11.54 -8.66
C THR A 11 -5.16 11.72 -7.51
N PRO A 12 -4.27 12.73 -7.55
CA PRO A 12 -3.52 13.13 -6.37
C PRO A 12 -4.54 13.56 -5.33
N GLY A 13 -4.82 12.70 -4.34
CA GLY A 13 -5.87 12.94 -3.34
C GLY A 13 -6.63 11.69 -2.89
N ASP A 14 -6.59 10.59 -3.64
CA ASP A 14 -7.20 9.34 -3.17
C ASP A 14 -6.25 8.59 -2.21
N LEU A 15 -6.22 9.05 -0.95
CA LEU A 15 -5.49 8.38 0.15
C LEU A 15 -6.00 6.94 0.41
N SER A 16 -7.10 6.50 -0.23
CA SER A 16 -7.52 5.10 -0.16
C SER A 16 -6.61 4.17 -0.98
N ALA A 17 -5.96 4.70 -2.04
CA ALA A 17 -5.07 3.95 -2.91
C ALA A 17 -3.58 4.02 -2.49
N TRP A 18 -3.25 4.82 -1.46
CA TRP A 18 -1.89 4.95 -0.92
C TRP A 18 -1.58 3.83 0.10
N PRO A 19 -0.38 3.22 0.05
CA PRO A 19 0.65 3.37 -0.97
C PRO A 19 0.33 2.55 -2.24
N PRO A 20 0.75 3.02 -3.43
CA PRO A 20 0.64 2.24 -4.66
C PRO A 20 1.58 1.02 -4.69
N ILE A 21 2.52 0.93 -3.75
CA ILE A 21 3.52 -0.13 -3.65
C ILE A 21 3.04 -1.21 -2.68
N ARG A 22 3.09 -2.48 -3.11
CA ARG A 22 2.70 -3.65 -2.31
C ARG A 22 3.87 -4.36 -1.62
N ARG A 23 5.11 -4.07 -2.00
CA ARG A 23 6.32 -4.69 -1.41
C ARG A 23 7.22 -3.61 -0.84
N LEU A 24 7.54 -3.70 0.45
CA LEU A 24 8.34 -2.70 1.16
C LEU A 24 9.63 -3.30 1.73
N GLY A 25 10.58 -2.42 2.05
CA GLY A 25 11.84 -2.78 2.69
C GLY A 25 12.88 -3.35 1.71
N PRO A 26 14.06 -3.75 2.23
CA PRO A 26 15.12 -4.34 1.43
C PRO A 26 14.60 -5.54 0.64
N GLU A 27 14.89 -5.56 -0.66
CA GLU A 27 14.49 -6.65 -1.59
C GLU A 27 12.98 -6.94 -1.60
N GLY A 28 12.15 -6.00 -1.13
CA GLY A 28 10.70 -6.19 -1.04
C GLY A 28 10.27 -7.21 0.02
N ARG A 29 11.03 -7.36 1.12
CA ARG A 29 10.79 -8.28 2.24
C ARG A 29 9.35 -8.31 2.75
N TYR A 30 8.68 -7.16 2.82
CA TYR A 30 7.35 -7.07 3.40
C TYR A 30 6.28 -7.03 2.33
N HIS A 31 5.40 -8.04 2.29
CA HIS A 31 4.25 -8.08 1.39
C HIS A 31 3.02 -7.47 2.06
N LEU A 32 2.56 -6.31 1.60
CA LEU A 32 1.35 -5.65 2.11
C LEU A 32 0.09 -6.41 1.66
N GLU A 33 -0.69 -6.90 2.61
CA GLU A 33 -1.89 -7.69 2.33
C GLU A 33 -3.16 -6.84 2.46
N GLU A 34 -3.42 -6.32 3.66
CA GLU A 34 -4.65 -5.59 3.98
C GLU A 34 -4.37 -4.33 4.79
N ARG A 35 -5.20 -3.32 4.59
CA ARG A 35 -5.17 -2.11 5.42
C ARG A 35 -5.94 -2.38 6.71
N ILE A 36 -5.30 -2.22 7.85
CA ILE A 36 -5.89 -2.42 9.18
C ILE A 36 -6.49 -1.11 9.72
N ALA A 37 -5.82 0.02 9.48
CA ALA A 37 -6.28 1.32 9.95
C ALA A 37 -5.79 2.46 9.05
N ALA A 38 -6.50 3.59 9.06
CA ALA A 38 -6.11 4.83 8.41
C ALA A 38 -6.39 6.02 9.32
N GLY A 39 -5.48 7.00 9.34
CA GLY A 39 -5.64 8.26 10.06
C GLY A 39 -4.88 9.39 9.37
N GLY A 40 -5.00 10.62 9.88
CA GLY A 40 -4.47 11.81 9.18
C GLY A 40 -2.96 11.75 8.86
N ALA A 41 -2.15 11.12 9.73
CA ALA A 41 -0.70 11.09 9.57
C ALA A 41 -0.15 9.81 8.92
N ALA A 42 -0.91 8.70 8.96
CA ALA A 42 -0.41 7.40 8.57
C ALA A 42 -1.51 6.41 8.28
N THR A 43 -1.15 5.39 7.50
CA THR A 43 -1.95 4.20 7.27
C THR A 43 -1.22 2.97 7.83
N VAL A 44 -1.94 2.09 8.52
CA VAL A 44 -1.41 0.83 9.08
C VAL A 44 -1.88 -0.34 8.24
N TRP A 45 -0.95 -1.19 7.83
CA TRP A 45 -1.18 -2.39 7.02
C TRP A 45 -0.76 -3.65 7.76
N ARG A 46 -1.49 -4.74 7.53
CA ARG A 46 -0.98 -6.10 7.74
C ARG A 46 -0.04 -6.41 6.59
N ALA A 47 1.11 -6.97 6.92
CA ALA A 47 2.05 -7.46 5.93
C ALA A 47 2.57 -8.84 6.35
N TYR A 48 2.98 -9.64 5.36
CA TYR A 48 3.78 -10.83 5.62
C TYR A 48 5.27 -10.49 5.56
N ASP A 49 6.02 -10.93 6.57
CA ASP A 49 7.48 -10.87 6.59
C ASP A 49 8.03 -12.25 6.21
N GLU A 50 8.53 -12.37 4.97
CA GLU A 50 9.03 -13.64 4.43
C GLU A 50 10.28 -14.17 5.15
N GLN A 51 11.05 -13.31 5.84
CA GLN A 51 12.25 -13.73 6.56
C GLN A 51 11.95 -14.25 7.96
N LEU A 52 10.94 -13.66 8.62
CA LEU A 52 10.51 -14.06 9.96
C LEU A 52 9.34 -15.05 9.97
N ASP A 53 8.81 -15.35 8.78
CA ASP A 53 7.70 -16.29 8.56
C ASP A 53 6.46 -15.94 9.40
N ARG A 54 6.09 -14.66 9.41
CA ARG A 54 4.96 -14.19 10.24
C ARG A 54 4.31 -12.92 9.71
N SER A 55 3.08 -12.67 10.14
CA SER A 55 2.41 -11.38 9.94
C SER A 55 2.98 -10.29 10.84
N VAL A 56 3.11 -9.08 10.29
CA VAL A 56 3.57 -7.86 10.98
C VAL A 56 2.65 -6.69 10.66
N ALA A 57 2.64 -5.69 11.53
CA ALA A 57 1.98 -4.40 11.26
C ALA A 57 3.02 -3.39 10.76
N ILE A 58 2.74 -2.75 9.62
CA ILE A 58 3.57 -1.68 9.06
C ILE A 58 2.78 -0.37 9.09
N LYS A 59 3.36 0.65 9.72
CA LYS A 59 2.82 2.02 9.74
C LYS A 59 3.53 2.85 8.68
N ILE A 60 2.78 3.25 7.65
CA ILE A 60 3.28 4.02 6.51
C ILE A 60 2.84 5.46 6.71
N LEU A 61 3.80 6.38 6.76
CA LEU A 61 3.53 7.80 6.88
C LEU A 61 3.01 8.35 5.55
N HIS A 62 2.07 9.30 5.63
CA HIS A 62 1.68 10.08 4.46
C HIS A 62 2.81 11.07 4.10
N PRO A 63 2.93 11.47 2.81
CA PRO A 63 3.90 12.48 2.39
C PRO A 63 3.76 13.82 3.12
#